data_AF-A0A523Z7I1-F1
#
_entry.id   AF-A0A523Z7I1-F1
#
_cell.length_a   1.000
_cell.length_b   1.000
_cell.length_c   1.000
_cell.angle_alpha   90.00
_cell.angle_beta   90.00
_cell.angle_gamma   90.00
#
_symmetry.space_group_name_H-M   'P 1'
#
loop_
_entity.id
_entity.type
_entity.pdbx_description
1 polymer ?
#
loop_
_entity_poly.entity_id
_entity_poly.type
_entity_poly.pdbx_seq_one_letter_code
_entity_poly.pdbx_strand_id
1 'polypeptide(L)'
;MGLRFEDLDEITRRYMLEEIDHTVGRDDLFRCEEFTDDGWKKYPDLLRKAAQEGDDDFLGVTLYHNDCFRFDSIRESYAKFAELVFNRFYIRALCRRVIDEGKKLQVYMAKLIEETPETEVELGKFVNPEELLFQLRDQEKRGAPVEIVMDIALDPNSGITVRLVD
;
A
#
# COMPACT_ATOMS: atom_id res chain seq x y z
N MET A 1 -5.90 8.16 11.13
CA MET A 1 -6.37 6.78 11.25
C MET A 1 -6.21 6.19 9.89
N GLY A 2 -5.32 5.21 9.81
CA GLY A 2 -5.05 4.43 8.63
C GLY A 2 -6.15 3.42 8.33
N LEU A 3 -5.86 2.55 7.37
CA LEU A 3 -6.76 1.50 6.91
C LEU A 3 -6.78 0.34 7.90
N ARG A 4 -7.96 -0.28 8.05
CA ARG A 4 -8.14 -1.52 8.80
C ARG A 4 -7.93 -2.71 7.88
N PHE A 5 -6.74 -3.30 7.89
CA PHE A 5 -6.38 -4.46 7.08
C PHE A 5 -6.90 -5.77 7.71
N GLU A 6 -7.89 -6.43 7.09
CA GLU A 6 -8.49 -7.67 7.61
C GLU A 6 -7.52 -8.86 7.59
N ASP A 7 -6.63 -8.92 6.60
CA ASP A 7 -5.74 -10.06 6.37
C ASP A 7 -4.25 -9.73 6.61
N LEU A 8 -3.93 -8.76 7.49
CA LEU A 8 -2.55 -8.40 7.85
C LEU A 8 -1.93 -9.37 8.89
N ASP A 9 -2.01 -10.67 8.59
CA ASP A 9 -1.45 -11.75 9.39
C ASP A 9 0.02 -12.05 9.03
N GLU A 10 0.64 -13.01 9.74
CA GLU A 10 2.04 -13.38 9.52
C GLU A 10 2.34 -13.88 8.09
N ILE A 11 1.37 -14.52 7.43
CA ILE A 11 1.53 -15.03 6.06
C ILE A 11 1.55 -13.85 5.09
N THR A 12 0.59 -12.93 5.22
CA THR A 12 0.55 -11.72 4.38
C THR A 12 1.78 -10.85 4.62
N ARG A 13 2.21 -10.66 5.87
CA ARG A 13 3.43 -9.89 6.20
C ARG A 13 4.68 -10.47 5.55
N ARG A 14 4.82 -11.81 5.50
CA ARG A 14 5.92 -12.47 4.78
C ARG A 14 5.90 -12.11 3.29
N TYR A 15 4.74 -12.22 2.64
CA TYR A 15 4.62 -11.82 1.23
C TYR A 15 4.85 -10.32 1.02
N MET A 16 4.45 -9.45 1.97
CA MET A 16 4.74 -8.01 1.91
C MET A 16 6.25 -7.76 1.92
N LEU A 17 6.98 -8.41 2.83
CA LEU A 17 8.44 -8.28 2.91
C LEU A 17 9.12 -8.75 1.62
N GLU A 18 8.68 -9.87 1.04
CA GLU A 18 9.19 -10.35 -0.25
C GLU A 18 8.94 -9.34 -1.38
N GLU A 19 7.75 -8.74 -1.44
CA GLU A 19 7.43 -7.71 -2.44
C GLU A 19 8.25 -6.43 -2.25
N ILE A 20 8.45 -6.00 -1.01
CA ILE A 20 9.30 -4.85 -0.65
C ILE A 20 10.74 -5.12 -1.08
N ASP A 21 11.31 -6.27 -0.71
CA ASP A 21 12.69 -6.61 -1.04
C ASP A 21 12.89 -6.78 -2.55
N HIS A 22 11.91 -7.35 -3.26
CA HIS A 22 11.92 -7.42 -4.71
C HIS A 22 11.92 -6.01 -5.35
N THR A 23 11.14 -5.07 -4.83
CA THR A 23 11.11 -3.68 -5.34
C THR A 23 12.39 -2.92 -4.98
N VAL A 24 12.89 -3.04 -3.76
CA VAL A 24 14.17 -2.44 -3.32
C VAL A 24 15.34 -2.95 -4.17
N GLY A 25 15.42 -4.26 -4.39
CA GLY A 25 16.51 -4.88 -5.16
C GLY A 25 16.56 -4.47 -6.63
N ARG A 26 15.48 -3.89 -7.16
CA ARG A 26 15.38 -3.36 -8.52
C ARG A 26 15.54 -1.84 -8.61
N ASP A 27 15.69 -1.17 -7.46
CA ASP A 27 15.65 0.30 -7.35
C ASP A 27 14.34 0.91 -7.89
N ASP A 28 13.26 0.14 -7.78
CA ASP A 28 11.94 0.51 -8.30
C ASP A 28 11.07 1.17 -7.20
N LEU A 29 11.56 1.43 -5.98
CA LEU A 29 10.72 1.99 -4.92
C LEU A 29 10.19 3.38 -5.28
N PHE A 30 8.90 3.63 -5.00
CA PHE A 30 8.29 4.94 -5.20
C PHE A 30 8.98 6.02 -4.34
N ARG A 31 9.60 7.00 -5.02
CA ARG A 31 10.22 8.18 -4.43
C ARG A 31 9.41 9.43 -4.77
N CYS A 32 8.74 9.99 -3.78
CA CYS A 32 8.18 11.34 -3.88
C CYS A 32 9.31 12.39 -3.97
N GLU A 33 9.09 13.48 -4.71
CA GLU A 33 10.06 14.60 -4.85
C GLU A 33 10.44 15.23 -3.51
N GLU A 34 9.57 15.07 -2.51
CA GLU A 34 9.72 15.64 -1.18
C GLU A 34 10.67 14.90 -0.28
N PHE A 35 11.15 13.70 -0.65
CA PHE A 35 12.12 13.01 0.18
C PHE A 35 13.41 13.82 0.38
N THR A 36 13.83 13.96 1.63
CA THR A 36 15.20 14.35 1.96
C THR A 36 16.14 13.22 1.53
N ASP A 37 17.41 13.55 1.25
CA ASP A 37 18.37 12.52 0.84
C ASP A 37 18.66 11.51 1.96
N ASP A 38 18.58 11.94 3.21
CA ASP A 38 18.68 11.08 4.38
C ASP A 38 17.40 10.25 4.59
N GLY A 39 16.24 10.87 4.43
CA GLY A 39 14.93 10.21 4.47
C GLY A 39 14.80 9.09 3.46
N TRP A 40 15.26 9.32 2.22
CA TRP A 40 15.26 8.30 1.17
C TRP A 40 16.13 7.10 1.52
N LYS A 41 17.29 7.31 2.16
CA LYS A 41 18.17 6.21 2.60
C LYS A 41 17.54 5.36 3.70
N LYS A 42 16.76 5.99 4.59
CA LYS A 42 16.07 5.31 5.69
C LYS A 42 14.78 4.60 5.26
N TYR A 43 14.12 5.12 4.23
CA TYR A 43 12.78 4.70 3.83
C TYR A 43 12.61 3.18 3.62
N PRO A 44 13.51 2.47 2.89
CA PRO A 44 13.38 1.03 2.71
C PRO A 44 13.29 0.25 4.03
N ASP A 45 14.11 0.62 5.02
CA ASP A 45 14.16 -0.07 6.31
C ASP A 45 12.94 0.26 7.19
N LEU A 46 12.47 1.51 7.12
CA LEU A 46 11.23 1.92 7.81
C LEU A 46 10.01 1.18 7.24
N LEU A 47 9.95 1.04 5.90
CA LEU A 47 8.88 0.31 5.22
C LEU A 47 8.89 -1.19 5.59
N ARG A 48 10.07 -1.83 5.61
CA ARG A 48 10.22 -3.22 6.08
C ARG A 48 9.76 -3.37 7.52
N LYS A 49 10.17 -2.47 8.40
CA LYS A 49 9.79 -2.51 9.82
C LYS A 49 8.27 -2.39 9.97
N ALA A 50 7.63 -1.48 9.25
CA ALA A 50 6.18 -1.38 9.24
C ALA A 50 5.52 -2.68 8.76
N ALA A 51 6.00 -3.27 7.66
CA ALA A 51 5.47 -4.54 7.17
C ALA A 51 5.67 -5.70 8.16
N GLN A 52 6.76 -5.67 8.94
CA GLN A 52 7.07 -6.72 9.90
C GLN A 52 6.21 -6.66 11.18
N GLU A 53 6.04 -5.47 11.78
CA GLU A 53 5.44 -5.35 13.12
C GLU A 53 4.36 -4.26 13.25
N GLY A 54 4.13 -3.47 12.21
CA GLY A 54 3.21 -2.33 12.24
C GLY A 54 2.17 -2.34 11.14
N ASP A 55 1.68 -1.15 10.81
CA ASP A 55 0.70 -0.83 9.79
C ASP A 55 1.07 0.51 9.11
N ASP A 56 0.14 1.08 8.36
CA ASP A 56 0.29 2.39 7.72
C ASP A 56 0.39 3.53 8.72
N ASP A 57 -0.37 3.51 9.82
CA ASP A 57 -0.26 4.50 10.90
C ASP A 57 1.16 4.46 11.54
N PHE A 58 1.71 3.26 11.78
CA PHE A 58 3.09 3.07 12.25
C PHE A 58 4.11 3.64 11.24
N LEU A 59 3.94 3.34 9.96
CA LEU A 59 4.81 3.86 8.91
C LEU A 59 4.76 5.40 8.86
N GLY A 60 3.57 6.00 8.92
CA GLY A 60 3.41 7.45 8.91
C GLY A 60 4.10 8.13 10.08
N VAL A 61 3.95 7.57 11.29
CA VAL A 61 4.62 8.06 12.50
C VAL A 61 6.14 7.93 12.40
N THR A 62 6.65 6.81 11.89
CA THR A 62 8.10 6.60 11.77
C THR A 62 8.73 7.48 10.70
N LEU A 63 8.07 7.68 9.55
CA LEU A 63 8.54 8.63 8.53
C LEU A 63 8.59 10.06 9.05
N TYR A 64 7.56 10.48 9.81
CA TYR A 64 7.50 11.80 10.43
C TYR A 64 8.64 12.01 11.44
N HIS A 65 8.87 11.06 12.35
CA HIS A 65 9.92 11.16 13.37
C HIS A 65 11.36 11.07 12.82
N ASN A 66 11.53 10.64 11.57
CA ASN A 66 12.83 10.55 10.92
C ASN A 66 13.11 11.69 9.94
N ASP A 67 12.24 12.71 9.89
CA ASP A 67 12.35 13.88 9.01
C ASP A 67 12.56 13.48 7.55
N CYS A 68 11.77 12.50 7.10
CA CYS A 68 11.96 11.91 5.78
C CYS A 68 11.61 12.88 4.63
N PHE A 69 10.81 13.94 4.85
CA PHE A 69 10.38 14.90 3.81
C PHE A 69 10.87 16.35 4.02
N ARG A 70 10.92 17.14 2.94
CA ARG A 70 11.47 18.51 2.87
C ARG A 70 10.51 19.64 3.26
N PHE A 71 9.20 19.48 3.07
CA PHE A 71 8.22 20.51 3.39
C PHE A 71 8.04 20.72 4.90
N ASP A 72 7.34 21.82 5.26
CA ASP A 72 6.66 21.95 6.54
C ASP A 72 5.88 20.66 6.77
N SER A 73 6.42 19.85 7.67
CA SER A 73 6.16 18.43 7.80
C SER A 73 4.81 18.20 8.45
N ILE A 74 3.73 18.50 7.72
CA ILE A 74 2.37 18.26 8.21
C ILE A 74 2.22 16.75 8.32
N ARG A 75 2.00 16.28 9.55
CA ARG A 75 1.80 14.87 9.90
C ARG A 75 0.78 14.17 8.98
N GLU A 76 -0.21 14.91 8.49
CA GLU A 76 -1.20 14.44 7.52
C GLU A 76 -0.58 13.99 6.19
N SER A 77 0.44 14.68 5.69
CA SER A 77 1.15 14.31 4.44
C SER A 77 1.89 12.98 4.60
N TYR A 78 2.54 12.77 5.75
CA TYR A 78 3.20 11.51 6.08
C TYR A 78 2.21 10.36 6.21
N ALA A 79 1.06 10.61 6.87
CA ALA A 79 0.01 9.61 7.01
C ALA A 79 -0.56 9.20 5.66
N LYS A 80 -0.88 10.16 4.78
CA LYS A 80 -1.40 9.87 3.43
C LYS A 80 -0.40 9.10 2.57
N PHE A 81 0.88 9.49 2.62
CA PHE A 81 1.93 8.76 1.92
C PHE A 81 2.06 7.33 2.46
N ALA A 82 2.07 7.16 3.78
CA ALA A 82 2.18 5.86 4.42
C ALA A 82 0.99 4.95 4.09
N GLU A 83 -0.25 5.47 4.18
CA GLU A 83 -1.48 4.78 3.78
C GLU A 83 -1.38 4.28 2.33
N LEU A 84 -0.96 5.14 1.41
CA LEU A 84 -0.77 4.79 0.00
C LEU A 84 0.22 3.63 -0.20
N VAL A 85 1.45 3.79 0.29
CA VAL A 85 2.53 2.85 -0.02
C VAL A 85 2.34 1.54 0.73
N PHE A 86 1.88 1.58 1.97
CA PHE A 86 1.65 0.37 2.76
C PHE A 86 0.50 -0.45 2.15
N ASN A 87 -0.62 0.20 1.80
CA ASN A 87 -1.74 -0.45 1.14
C ASN A 87 -1.30 -1.13 -0.15
N ARG A 88 -0.48 -0.46 -0.99
CA ARG A 88 0.05 -1.06 -2.21
C ARG A 88 0.79 -2.38 -1.97
N PHE A 89 1.71 -2.40 -1.00
CA PHE A 89 2.46 -3.62 -0.69
C PHE A 89 1.58 -4.70 -0.08
N TYR A 90 0.60 -4.31 0.75
CA TYR A 90 -0.40 -5.23 1.28
C TYR A 90 -1.22 -5.90 0.16
N ILE A 91 -1.69 -5.12 -0.81
CA ILE A 91 -2.47 -5.65 -1.95
C ILE A 91 -1.63 -6.57 -2.81
N ARG A 92 -0.37 -6.20 -3.12
CA ARG A 92 0.56 -7.08 -3.85
C ARG A 92 0.79 -8.41 -3.12
N ALA A 93 0.92 -8.35 -1.79
CA ALA A 93 1.07 -9.53 -0.96
C ALA A 93 -0.18 -10.43 -0.98
N LEU A 94 -1.38 -9.84 -0.90
CA LEU A 94 -2.62 -10.60 -1.04
C LEU A 94 -2.79 -11.19 -2.43
N CYS A 95 -2.43 -10.48 -3.51
CA CYS A 95 -2.46 -11.07 -4.85
C CYS A 95 -1.58 -12.33 -4.92
N ARG A 96 -0.34 -12.27 -4.40
CA ARG A 96 0.56 -13.43 -4.32
C ARG A 96 -0.08 -14.57 -3.52
N ARG A 97 -0.59 -14.26 -2.33
CA ARG A 97 -1.21 -15.23 -1.44
C ARG A 97 -2.43 -15.90 -2.06
N VAL A 98 -3.29 -15.14 -2.74
CA VAL A 98 -4.49 -15.65 -3.42
C VAL A 98 -4.13 -16.58 -4.57
N ILE A 99 -3.11 -16.23 -5.37
CA ILE A 99 -2.61 -17.08 -6.45
C ILE A 99 -2.08 -18.41 -5.88
N ASP A 100 -1.33 -18.35 -4.79
CA ASP A 100 -0.71 -19.54 -4.20
C ASP A 100 -1.72 -20.42 -3.41
N GLU A 101 -2.71 -19.81 -2.76
CA GLU A 101 -3.74 -20.51 -1.96
C GLU A 101 -4.99 -20.90 -2.76
N GLY A 102 -5.17 -20.39 -3.99
CA GLY A 102 -6.36 -20.65 -4.82
C GLY A 102 -7.64 -19.99 -4.30
N LYS A 103 -7.51 -18.85 -3.61
CA LYS A 103 -8.62 -18.08 -3.03
C LYS A 103 -9.18 -17.05 -4.02
N LYS A 104 -10.04 -16.16 -3.53
CA LYS A 104 -10.47 -14.94 -4.25
C LYS A 104 -10.08 -13.69 -3.49
N LEU A 105 -9.99 -12.59 -4.23
CA LEU A 105 -9.64 -11.28 -3.72
C LEU A 105 -10.83 -10.34 -3.94
N GLN A 106 -11.36 -9.74 -2.88
CA GLN A 106 -12.55 -8.89 -2.92
C GLN A 106 -12.24 -7.48 -2.38
N VAL A 107 -12.75 -6.44 -3.05
CA VAL A 107 -12.66 -5.05 -2.58
C VAL A 107 -13.59 -4.80 -1.39
N TYR A 108 -13.11 -4.09 -0.37
CA TYR A 108 -13.90 -3.68 0.79
C TYR A 108 -13.47 -2.31 1.33
N MET A 109 -14.34 -1.72 2.16
CA MET A 109 -14.08 -0.45 2.85
C MET A 109 -13.27 -0.71 4.12
N ALA A 110 -12.03 -0.21 4.16
CA ALA A 110 -11.12 -0.36 5.29
C ALA A 110 -11.07 0.87 6.20
N LYS A 111 -11.78 1.95 5.86
CA LYS A 111 -11.81 3.19 6.64
C LYS A 111 -13.25 3.62 6.92
N LEU A 112 -13.52 4.12 8.12
CA LEU A 112 -14.84 4.62 8.49
C LEU A 112 -15.01 6.06 7.97
N ILE A 113 -15.32 6.18 6.69
CA ILE A 113 -15.63 7.43 5.99
C ILE A 113 -16.91 7.25 5.17
N GLU A 114 -17.51 8.36 4.71
CA GLU A 114 -18.66 8.29 3.80
C GLU A 114 -18.22 7.72 2.45
N GLU A 115 -19.01 6.79 1.92
CA GLU A 115 -18.81 6.24 0.58
C GLU A 115 -19.03 7.35 -0.47
N THR A 116 -18.19 7.34 -1.49
CA THR A 116 -18.35 8.11 -2.72
C THR A 116 -19.03 7.23 -3.79
N PRO A 117 -19.70 7.82 -4.80
CA PRO A 117 -20.26 7.04 -5.92
C PRO A 117 -19.25 6.11 -6.59
N GLU A 118 -17.98 6.53 -6.66
CA GLU A 118 -16.87 5.72 -7.17
C GLU A 118 -16.61 4.50 -6.27
N THR A 119 -16.51 4.71 -4.96
CA THR A 119 -16.30 3.58 -4.02
C THR A 119 -17.50 2.64 -3.96
N GLU A 120 -18.74 3.15 -4.03
CA GLU A 120 -19.95 2.31 -4.05
C GLU A 120 -19.93 1.31 -5.21
N VAL A 121 -19.42 1.73 -6.37
CA VAL A 121 -19.29 0.88 -7.55
C VAL A 121 -18.24 -0.20 -7.33
N GLU A 122 -17.15 0.08 -6.61
CA GLU A 122 -16.05 -0.87 -6.42
C GLU A 122 -16.28 -1.89 -5.29
N LEU A 123 -17.02 -1.52 -4.25
CA LEU A 123 -17.19 -2.38 -3.07
C LEU A 123 -17.82 -3.74 -3.41
N GLY A 124 -17.20 -4.81 -2.91
CA GLY A 124 -17.67 -6.18 -3.10
C GLY A 124 -17.27 -6.81 -4.44
N LYS A 125 -16.66 -6.07 -5.37
CA LYS A 125 -16.13 -6.64 -6.62
C LYS A 125 -14.99 -7.61 -6.34
N PHE A 126 -14.93 -8.68 -7.14
CA PHE A 126 -13.78 -9.57 -7.18
C PHE A 126 -12.78 -9.11 -8.22
N VAL A 127 -11.50 -9.20 -7.88
CA VAL A 127 -10.40 -8.74 -8.74
C VAL A 127 -9.57 -9.92 -9.23
N ASN A 128 -9.01 -9.81 -10.44
CA ASN A 128 -8.05 -10.78 -10.93
C ASN A 128 -6.68 -10.51 -10.27
N PRO A 129 -6.17 -11.44 -9.41
CA PRO A 129 -4.94 -11.19 -8.67
C PRO A 129 -3.69 -11.14 -9.55
N GLU A 130 -3.65 -11.88 -10.67
CA GLU A 130 -2.51 -11.86 -11.58
C GLU A 130 -2.41 -10.52 -12.32
N GLU A 131 -3.54 -10.04 -12.84
CA GLU A 131 -3.61 -8.78 -13.56
C GLU A 131 -3.34 -7.60 -12.62
N LEU A 132 -3.95 -7.59 -11.44
CA LEU A 132 -3.75 -6.55 -10.44
C LEU A 132 -2.28 -6.50 -9.97
N LEU A 133 -1.67 -7.65 -9.69
CA LEU A 133 -0.26 -7.72 -9.29
C LEU A 133 0.67 -7.21 -10.39
N PHE A 134 0.40 -7.58 -11.65
CA PHE A 134 1.17 -7.11 -12.80
C PHE A 134 1.11 -5.59 -12.91
N GLN A 135 -0.08 -5.00 -12.83
CA GLN A 135 -0.26 -3.55 -12.97
C GLN A 135 0.39 -2.77 -11.82
N LEU A 136 0.21 -3.19 -10.57
CA LEU A 136 0.81 -2.54 -9.41
C LEU A 136 2.34 -2.53 -9.49
N ARG A 137 2.95 -3.61 -10.02
CA ARG A 137 4.41 -3.70 -10.23
C ARG A 137 4.87 -2.85 -11.42
N ASP A 138 4.07 -2.71 -12.48
CA ASP A 138 4.44 -1.90 -13.64
C ASP A 138 4.37 -0.40 -13.35
N GLN A 139 3.37 0.04 -12.61
CA GLN A 139 3.21 1.46 -12.26
C GLN A 139 4.32 1.97 -11.35
N GLU A 140 4.79 1.14 -10.41
CA GLU A 140 5.90 1.50 -9.52
C GLU A 140 7.15 1.91 -10.32
N LYS A 141 7.49 1.14 -11.37
CA LYS A 141 8.63 1.43 -12.25
C LYS A 141 8.55 2.79 -12.95
N ARG A 142 7.34 3.31 -13.15
CA ARG A 142 7.12 4.58 -13.83
C ARG A 142 7.23 5.77 -12.88
N GLY A 143 7.38 5.54 -11.58
CA GLY A 143 7.43 6.59 -10.55
C GLY A 143 6.14 7.41 -10.47
N ALA A 144 5.03 6.91 -11.02
CA ALA A 144 3.78 7.65 -11.08
C ALA A 144 2.97 7.44 -9.79
N PRO A 145 2.40 8.51 -9.19
CA PRO A 145 1.38 8.34 -8.17
C PRO A 145 0.22 7.56 -8.77
N VAL A 146 -0.26 6.55 -8.03
CA VAL A 146 -1.36 5.72 -8.52
C VAL A 146 -2.67 6.47 -8.30
N GLU A 147 -3.28 6.88 -9.39
CA GLU A 147 -4.65 7.40 -9.38
C GLU A 147 -5.66 6.29 -9.73
N ILE A 148 -5.32 5.35 -10.63
CA ILE A 148 -6.26 4.30 -11.10
C ILE A 148 -5.52 3.01 -11.45
N VAL A 149 -5.97 1.86 -10.93
CA VAL A 149 -5.55 0.50 -11.32
C VAL A 149 -6.79 -0.35 -11.59
N MET A 150 -6.96 -0.88 -12.81
CA MET A 150 -8.12 -1.72 -13.19
C MET A 150 -9.50 -1.19 -12.77
N ASP A 151 -9.83 0.06 -13.06
CA ASP A 151 -11.10 0.71 -12.62
C ASP A 151 -11.32 0.78 -11.10
N ILE A 152 -10.40 0.25 -10.28
CA ILE A 152 -10.39 0.41 -8.83
C ILE A 152 -9.47 1.57 -8.51
N ALA A 153 -10.08 2.69 -8.18
CA ALA A 153 -9.39 3.81 -7.59
C ALA A 153 -8.95 3.42 -6.18
N LEU A 154 -7.80 2.74 -6.05
CA LEU A 154 -7.01 2.69 -4.82
C LEU A 154 -6.39 4.07 -4.57
N ASP A 155 -7.22 5.11 -4.68
CA ASP A 155 -6.88 6.47 -4.32
C ASP A 155 -6.57 6.45 -2.83
N PRO A 156 -5.44 7.01 -2.38
CA PRO A 156 -5.12 7.15 -0.97
C PRO A 156 -6.19 7.85 -0.12
N ASN A 157 -7.21 8.46 -0.72
CA ASN A 157 -8.36 9.06 -0.02
C ASN A 157 -9.66 8.24 -0.12
N SER A 158 -9.67 7.13 -0.85
CA SER A 158 -10.86 6.29 -1.07
C SER A 158 -11.24 5.44 0.14
N GLY A 159 -10.30 5.17 1.05
CA GLY A 159 -10.53 4.30 2.20
C GLY A 159 -10.74 2.81 1.86
N ILE A 160 -10.56 2.39 0.60
CA ILE A 160 -10.76 1.01 0.16
C ILE A 160 -9.45 0.22 0.05
N THR A 161 -9.55 -1.10 0.24
CA THR A 161 -8.49 -2.08 -0.02
C THR A 161 -9.13 -3.42 -0.40
N VAL A 162 -8.37 -4.51 -0.36
CA VAL A 162 -8.84 -5.86 -0.68
C VAL A 162 -8.64 -6.85 0.47
N ARG A 163 -9.46 -7.88 0.49
CA ARG A 163 -9.42 -8.98 1.45
C ARG A 163 -9.53 -10.33 0.79
N LEU A 164 -9.09 -11.36 1.49
CA LEU A 164 -9.22 -12.76 1.11
C LEU A 164 -10.67 -13.22 1.29
N VAL A 165 -11.17 -13.98 0.32
CA VAL A 165 -12.48 -14.65 0.37
C VAL A 165 -12.33 -16.07 -0.18
N ASP A 166 -13.05 -17.02 0.42
CA ASP A 166 -13.11 -18.42 -0.02
C ASP A 166 -13.94 -18.62 -1.32
#